data_AF-A0A182S8H6-F1
#
_entry.id   AF-A0A182S8H6-F1
#
_cell.length_a   1.000
_cell.length_b   1.000
_cell.length_c   1.000
_cell.angle_alpha   90.00
_cell.angle_beta   90.00
_cell.angle_gamma   90.00
#
_symmetry.space_group_name_H-M   'P 1'
#
loop_
_entity.id
_entity.type
_entity.pdbx_description
1 polymer ?
#
loop_
_entity_poly.entity_id
_entity_poly.type
_entity_poly.pdbx_seq_one_letter_code
_entity_poly.pdbx_strand_id
1 'polypeptide(L)'
;MYTFFIEQLADRELLRGVMQKLWSIPIINAIVIVEELDGEYVAYSYYPYREQSCGVVEPHEIGRYVNGTWDKVGGLFPDKLENLHGCPLTIATVEIKPFSMVRMQNNRTVHYGIEVYIVETLAARLNFTIRYVEPKDNSKWGILQASNSTGLVGMLQRKEADFGFGSLGFSLSRHTYLKMGIPNQMTQMIMAIPPKRPYTSLEKLFQPFTVDAWLCIALGYAVFGLVTMALVKLNRGTIRDEHLRNPLYLLWVLLMGGSGARFRLDSTRLFMIGFVLNTLVIRTLYQAGMFQKLQSSASLASDLNTLDAINKAGVYYNMFRASLQFYKDNPKVP
;
A
#
# COMPACT_ATOMS: atom_id res chain seq x y z
N MET A 1 -1.69 14.40 27.54
CA MET A 1 -1.41 15.79 27.93
C MET A 1 -2.29 16.07 29.13
N TYR A 2 -1.68 16.47 30.24
CA TYR A 2 -2.37 16.83 31.48
C TYR A 2 -2.22 18.34 31.63
N THR A 3 -3.32 19.05 31.86
CA THR A 3 -3.30 20.51 31.94
C THR A 3 -3.86 20.97 33.27
N PHE A 4 -3.07 21.77 33.97
CA PHE A 4 -3.49 22.47 35.19
C PHE A 4 -3.78 23.92 34.84
N PHE A 5 -4.93 24.41 35.27
CA PHE A 5 -5.27 25.83 35.29
C PHE A 5 -5.41 26.24 36.74
N ILE A 6 -4.72 27.31 37.14
CA ILE A 6 -4.81 27.88 38.48
C ILE A 6 -5.42 29.26 38.31
N GLU A 7 -6.58 29.49 38.91
CA GLU A 7 -7.29 30.76 38.79
C GLU A 7 -7.93 31.12 40.14
N GLN A 8 -7.70 32.34 40.61
CA GLN A 8 -8.38 32.90 41.78
C GLN A 8 -9.81 33.27 41.36
N LEU A 9 -10.73 32.32 41.54
CA LEU A 9 -12.13 32.49 41.16
C LEU A 9 -12.99 32.49 42.42
N ALA A 10 -13.63 33.63 42.71
CA ALA A 10 -14.56 33.76 43.84
C ALA A 10 -15.96 33.19 43.55
N ASP A 11 -16.27 32.82 42.29
CA ASP A 11 -17.63 32.46 41.87
C ASP A 11 -17.67 31.14 41.07
N ARG A 12 -18.66 30.30 41.39
CA ARG A 12 -18.94 29.02 40.72
C ARG A 12 -19.41 29.19 39.29
N GLU A 13 -20.06 30.31 38.95
CA GLU A 13 -20.50 30.56 37.57
C GLU A 13 -19.30 30.78 36.62
N LEU A 14 -18.29 31.52 37.09
CA LEU A 14 -17.04 31.72 36.38
C LEU A 14 -16.29 30.40 36.16
N LEU A 15 -16.24 29.53 37.18
CA LEU A 15 -15.63 28.19 37.07
C LEU A 15 -16.27 27.36 35.95
N ARG A 16 -17.61 27.35 35.88
CA ARG A 16 -18.33 26.66 34.79
C ARG A 16 -17.97 27.26 33.44
N GLY A 17 -17.87 28.59 33.33
CA GLY A 17 -17.45 29.27 32.10
C GLY A 17 -16.03 28.90 31.65
N VAL A 18 -15.07 28.81 32.57
CA VAL A 18 -13.70 28.38 32.28
C VAL A 18 -13.67 26.93 31.81
N MET A 19 -14.37 26.03 32.51
CA MET A 19 -14.42 24.62 32.10
C MET A 19 -15.10 24.42 30.74
N GLN A 20 -16.16 25.17 30.43
CA GLN A 20 -16.78 25.15 29.11
C GLN A 20 -15.81 25.60 28.01
N LYS A 21 -14.97 26.61 28.27
CA LYS A 21 -13.89 27.01 27.35
C LYS A 21 -12.86 25.91 27.18
N LEU A 22 -12.44 25.23 28.25
CA LEU A 22 -11.48 24.12 28.18
C LEU A 22 -12.03 22.94 27.37
N TRP A 23 -13.30 22.61 27.58
CA TRP A 23 -13.99 21.60 26.78
C TRP A 23 -14.13 21.99 25.31
N SER A 24 -14.32 23.28 25.03
CA SER A 24 -14.33 23.78 23.65
C SER A 24 -12.99 23.59 22.94
N ILE A 25 -11.88 23.39 23.65
CA ILE A 25 -10.51 23.16 23.11
C ILE A 25 -10.13 21.65 23.20
N PRO A 26 -11.10 20.76 22.93
CA PRO A 26 -11.15 19.33 23.32
C PRO A 26 -10.10 18.82 24.33
N ILE A 27 -9.90 19.52 25.45
CA ILE A 27 -9.03 19.03 26.52
C ILE A 27 -9.88 18.10 27.38
N ILE A 28 -9.46 16.84 27.56
CA ILE A 28 -10.20 15.88 28.40
C ILE A 28 -9.62 15.90 29.82
N ASN A 29 -8.29 15.91 29.92
CA ASN A 29 -7.54 15.87 31.17
C ASN A 29 -7.17 17.29 31.62
N ALA A 30 -8.17 18.04 32.08
CA ALA A 30 -7.99 19.37 32.66
C ALA A 30 -8.39 19.39 34.14
N ILE A 31 -7.60 20.07 34.96
CA ILE A 31 -7.92 20.39 36.36
C ILE A 31 -7.87 21.90 36.52
N VAL A 32 -8.88 22.47 37.16
CA VAL A 32 -8.93 23.88 37.55
C VAL A 32 -8.82 23.94 39.07
N ILE A 33 -7.77 24.57 39.58
CA ILE A 33 -7.55 24.77 41.02
C ILE A 33 -8.07 26.16 41.37
N VAL A 34 -8.96 26.21 42.36
CA VAL A 34 -9.57 27.42 42.88
C VAL A 34 -9.15 27.60 44.34
N GLU A 35 -8.80 28.82 44.71
CA GLU A 35 -8.56 29.22 46.11
C GLU A 35 -9.89 29.65 46.74
N GLU A 36 -10.30 28.97 47.80
CA GLU A 36 -11.52 29.27 48.56
C GLU A 36 -11.21 30.32 49.66
N LEU A 37 -12.23 31.02 50.16
CA LEU A 37 -12.09 32.17 51.07
C LEU A 37 -11.31 31.86 52.37
N ASP A 38 -11.24 30.58 52.75
CA ASP A 38 -10.53 30.09 53.95
C ASP A 38 -9.04 29.77 53.69
N GLY A 39 -8.51 30.05 52.50
CA GLY A 39 -7.13 29.74 52.10
C GLY A 39 -6.90 28.28 51.70
N GLU A 40 -7.99 27.51 51.56
CA GLU A 40 -7.96 26.14 51.04
C GLU A 40 -7.93 26.13 49.50
N TYR A 41 -7.14 25.23 48.91
CA TYR A 41 -7.15 25.02 47.45
C TYR A 41 -7.99 23.80 47.10
N VAL A 42 -8.97 23.99 46.22
CA VAL A 42 -9.87 22.93 45.75
C VAL A 42 -9.64 22.67 44.27
N ALA A 43 -9.38 21.42 43.92
CA ALA A 43 -9.18 20.98 42.54
C ALA A 43 -10.51 20.49 41.94
N TYR A 44 -10.96 21.16 40.89
CA TYR A 44 -12.14 20.80 40.13
C TYR A 44 -11.76 20.25 38.75
N SER A 45 -12.57 19.31 38.26
CA SER A 45 -12.49 18.81 36.90
C SER A 45 -13.90 18.52 36.36
N TYR A 46 -14.02 18.20 35.08
CA TYR A 46 -15.30 17.87 34.46
C TYR A 46 -15.31 16.47 33.85
N TYR A 47 -16.49 15.85 33.85
CA TYR A 47 -16.76 14.57 33.21
C TYR A 47 -17.75 14.78 32.06
N PRO A 48 -17.27 14.79 30.81
CA PRO A 48 -18.11 15.11 29.65
C PRO A 48 -19.11 13.99 29.30
N TYR A 49 -18.85 12.75 29.73
CA TYR A 49 -19.71 11.60 29.48
C TYR A 49 -20.20 11.03 30.81
N ARG A 50 -21.51 11.13 31.06
CA ARG A 50 -22.18 10.58 32.24
C ARG A 50 -23.49 9.91 31.81
N GLU A 51 -24.06 9.11 32.70
CA GLU A 51 -25.40 8.54 32.49
C GLU A 51 -26.40 9.65 32.18
N GLN A 52 -27.05 9.56 31.02
CA GLN A 52 -28.06 10.51 30.53
C GLN A 52 -27.56 11.95 30.26
N SER A 53 -26.26 12.24 30.40
CA SER A 53 -25.69 13.58 30.17
C SER A 53 -24.43 13.48 29.31
N CYS A 54 -24.57 13.80 28.02
CA CYS A 54 -23.50 13.74 27.03
C CYS A 54 -23.07 15.15 26.62
N GLY A 55 -21.79 15.48 26.77
CA GLY A 55 -21.21 16.77 26.39
C GLY A 55 -21.51 17.92 27.36
N VAL A 56 -22.07 17.64 28.54
CA VAL A 56 -22.37 18.66 29.56
C VAL A 56 -21.20 18.78 30.52
N VAL A 57 -20.62 19.97 30.58
CA VAL A 57 -19.46 20.29 31.41
C VAL A 57 -19.92 20.85 32.74
N GLU A 58 -19.84 20.03 33.79
CA GLU A 58 -20.11 20.46 35.16
C GLU A 58 -18.86 20.32 36.03
N PRO A 59 -18.58 21.32 36.89
CA PRO A 59 -17.47 21.23 37.81
C PRO A 59 -17.73 20.15 38.87
N HIS A 60 -16.79 19.23 38.97
CA HIS A 60 -16.77 18.16 39.96
C HIS A 60 -15.48 18.27 40.77
N GLU A 61 -15.61 18.27 42.09
CA GLU A 61 -14.48 18.30 43.00
C GLU A 61 -13.74 16.96 42.95
N ILE A 62 -12.44 16.99 42.66
CA ILE A 62 -11.58 15.78 42.63
C ILE A 62 -10.74 15.65 43.89
N GLY A 63 -10.35 16.78 44.49
CA GLY A 63 -9.62 16.76 45.75
C GLY A 63 -9.39 18.15 46.33
N ARG A 64 -9.05 18.15 47.62
CA ARG A 64 -8.67 19.35 48.38
C ARG A 64 -7.19 19.27 48.75
N TYR A 65 -6.60 20.44 48.92
CA TYR A 65 -5.26 20.60 49.44
C TYR A 65 -5.35 20.95 50.93
N VAL A 66 -5.02 19.97 51.78
CA VAL A 66 -5.12 20.08 53.24
C VAL A 66 -3.76 19.77 53.86
N ASN A 67 -3.31 20.61 54.80
CA ASN A 67 -2.09 20.39 55.58
C ASN A 67 -0.80 20.14 54.74
N GLY A 68 -0.66 20.82 53.61
CA GLY A 68 0.56 20.73 52.77
C GLY A 68 0.59 19.58 51.78
N THR A 69 -0.50 18.80 51.66
CA THR A 69 -0.62 17.69 50.70
C THR A 69 -2.02 17.62 50.10
N TRP A 70 -2.13 17.06 48.89
CA TRP A 70 -3.44 16.74 48.30
C TRP A 70 -4.00 15.46 48.91
N ASP A 71 -5.28 15.48 49.29
CA ASP A 71 -5.96 14.30 49.87
C ASP A 71 -5.93 13.08 48.93
N LYS A 72 -5.88 13.31 47.61
CA LYS A 72 -5.87 12.27 46.56
C LYS A 72 -4.80 12.52 45.50
N VAL A 73 -3.52 12.47 45.87
CA VAL A 73 -2.39 12.67 44.93
C VAL A 73 -2.48 11.76 43.69
N GLY A 74 -2.87 10.49 43.85
CA GLY A 74 -3.00 9.53 42.75
C GLY A 74 -4.30 9.61 41.94
N GLY A 75 -5.28 10.40 42.39
CA GLY A 75 -6.63 10.46 41.82
C GLY A 75 -6.94 11.74 41.04
N LEU A 76 -5.95 12.61 40.84
CA LEU A 76 -6.15 13.92 40.20
C LEU A 76 -6.62 13.82 38.74
N PHE A 77 -6.14 12.81 38.00
CA PHE A 77 -6.52 12.56 36.60
C PHE A 77 -7.07 11.14 36.42
N PRO A 78 -8.34 10.89 36.79
CA PRO A 78 -8.96 9.61 36.51
C PRO A 78 -9.16 9.42 35.00
N ASP A 79 -9.25 8.17 34.55
CA ASP A 79 -9.57 7.87 33.16
C ASP A 79 -11.05 8.16 32.88
N LYS A 80 -11.30 9.30 32.25
CA LYS A 80 -12.66 9.77 31.91
C LYS A 80 -13.25 9.10 30.68
N LEU A 81 -12.47 8.25 30.00
CA LEU A 81 -12.85 7.60 28.75
C LEU A 81 -13.07 6.09 28.91
N GLU A 82 -12.98 5.55 30.12
CA GLU A 82 -13.20 4.12 30.38
C GLU A 82 -14.61 3.67 29.97
N ASN A 83 -15.62 4.54 30.17
CA ASN A 83 -17.01 4.31 29.81
C ASN A 83 -17.68 5.62 29.38
N LEU A 84 -18.27 5.64 28.19
CA LEU A 84 -18.98 6.79 27.62
C LEU A 84 -20.50 6.72 27.81
N HIS A 85 -21.00 5.74 28.57
CA HIS A 85 -22.40 5.64 29.02
C HIS A 85 -23.45 5.70 27.88
N GLY A 86 -23.10 5.18 26.69
CA GLY A 86 -23.96 5.14 25.51
C GLY A 86 -24.03 6.45 24.72
N CYS A 87 -23.22 7.45 25.06
CA CYS A 87 -23.23 8.74 24.37
C CYS A 87 -22.98 8.61 22.85
N PRO A 88 -23.71 9.34 22.01
CA PRO A 88 -23.53 9.29 20.56
C PRO A 88 -22.28 10.06 20.14
N LEU A 89 -21.33 9.36 19.52
CA LEU A 89 -20.17 9.97 18.88
C LEU A 89 -20.36 10.04 17.37
N THR A 90 -20.09 11.21 16.80
CA THR A 90 -20.13 11.48 15.38
C THR A 90 -18.78 11.15 14.75
N ILE A 91 -18.75 10.19 13.84
CA ILE A 91 -17.52 9.64 13.27
C ILE A 91 -17.47 9.93 11.77
N ALA A 92 -16.50 10.72 11.35
CA ALA A 92 -16.28 11.00 9.94
C ALA A 92 -15.59 9.81 9.26
N THR A 93 -16.13 9.35 8.13
CA THR A 93 -15.53 8.26 7.35
C THR A 93 -15.60 8.52 5.85
N VAL A 94 -14.73 7.86 5.10
CA VAL A 94 -14.72 7.89 3.64
C VAL A 94 -14.69 6.47 3.09
N GLU A 95 -15.39 6.22 1.99
CA GLU A 95 -15.38 4.90 1.37
C GLU A 95 -14.01 4.62 0.74
N ILE A 96 -13.31 3.63 1.28
CA ILE A 96 -12.07 3.07 0.77
C ILE A 96 -12.00 1.55 1.01
N LYS A 97 -12.07 0.79 -0.07
CA LYS A 97 -11.99 -0.68 -0.03
C LYS A 97 -10.55 -1.13 0.26
N PRO A 98 -10.32 -2.14 1.14
CA PRO A 98 -11.30 -2.88 1.95
C PRO A 98 -11.46 -2.35 3.39
N PHE A 99 -11.02 -1.12 3.69
CA PHE A 99 -10.96 -0.59 5.06
C PHE A 99 -12.28 -0.01 5.56
N SER A 100 -12.94 0.81 4.75
CA SER A 100 -14.24 1.40 5.02
C SER A 100 -15.09 1.27 3.77
N MET A 101 -16.15 0.49 3.85
CA MET A 101 -17.03 0.17 2.75
C MET A 101 -18.47 0.41 3.16
N VAL A 102 -19.29 0.73 2.19
CA VAL A 102 -20.68 1.08 2.41
C VAL A 102 -21.55 0.23 1.50
N ARG A 103 -22.63 -0.32 2.06
CA ARG A 103 -23.66 -1.02 1.29
C ARG A 103 -25.03 -0.57 1.74
N MET A 104 -25.98 -0.55 0.81
CA MET A 104 -27.39 -0.34 1.12
C MET A 104 -28.04 -1.68 1.46
N GLN A 105 -28.65 -1.78 2.64
CA GLN A 105 -29.41 -2.95 3.08
C GLN A 105 -30.75 -2.49 3.65
N ASN A 106 -31.87 -2.95 3.08
CA ASN A 106 -33.23 -2.60 3.52
C ASN A 106 -33.45 -1.09 3.67
N ASN A 107 -33.01 -0.30 2.67
CA ASN A 107 -33.08 1.16 2.66
C ASN A 107 -32.29 1.86 3.79
N ARG A 108 -31.34 1.16 4.42
CA ARG A 108 -30.39 1.71 5.39
C ARG A 108 -28.96 1.57 4.89
N THR A 109 -28.16 2.60 5.14
CA THR A 109 -26.72 2.59 4.88
C THR A 109 -26.01 1.78 5.95
N VAL A 110 -25.31 0.72 5.56
CA VAL A 110 -24.53 -0.13 6.46
C VAL A 110 -23.05 0.02 6.11
N HIS A 111 -22.27 0.45 7.11
CA HIS A 111 -20.83 0.53 7.02
C HIS A 111 -20.22 -0.84 7.39
N TYR A 112 -19.18 -1.26 6.68
CA TYR A 112 -18.45 -2.49 6.96
C TYR A 112 -17.00 -2.38 6.45
N GLY A 113 -16.09 -3.18 6.99
CA GLY A 113 -14.68 -3.15 6.61
C GLY A 113 -13.75 -3.22 7.82
N ILE A 114 -12.44 -3.21 7.57
CA ILE A 114 -11.43 -3.39 8.61
C ILE A 114 -11.47 -2.24 9.64
N GLU A 115 -11.48 -0.99 9.19
CA GLU A 115 -11.50 0.16 10.10
C GLU A 115 -12.86 0.34 10.78
N VAL A 116 -13.95 -0.02 10.11
CA VAL A 116 -15.30 -0.05 10.70
C VAL A 116 -15.33 -1.02 11.87
N TYR A 117 -14.80 -2.24 11.70
CA TYR A 117 -14.73 -3.24 12.76
C TYR A 117 -13.91 -2.78 13.97
N ILE A 118 -12.80 -2.06 13.75
CA ILE A 118 -12.01 -1.45 14.83
C ILE A 118 -12.88 -0.47 15.61
N VAL A 119 -13.63 0.40 14.92
CA VAL A 119 -14.49 1.41 15.56
C VAL A 119 -15.65 0.77 16.31
N GLU A 120 -16.29 -0.26 15.76
CA GLU A 120 -17.33 -1.04 16.45
C GLU A 120 -16.80 -1.72 17.70
N THR A 121 -15.57 -2.25 17.64
CA THR A 121 -14.90 -2.85 18.80
C THR A 121 -14.62 -1.80 19.88
N LEU A 122 -14.19 -0.60 19.49
CA LEU A 122 -14.00 0.53 20.42
C LEU A 122 -15.34 0.96 21.04
N ALA A 123 -16.41 1.03 20.24
CA ALA A 123 -17.75 1.36 20.70
C ALA A 123 -18.27 0.37 21.72
N ALA A 124 -18.05 -0.93 21.50
CA ALA A 124 -18.38 -1.97 22.46
C ALA A 124 -17.54 -1.89 23.74
N ARG A 125 -16.22 -1.61 23.63
CA ARG A 125 -15.30 -1.59 24.78
C ARG A 125 -15.49 -0.38 25.67
N LEU A 126 -15.72 0.78 25.07
CA LEU A 126 -15.87 2.07 25.75
C LEU A 126 -17.34 2.49 25.90
N ASN A 127 -18.28 1.66 25.44
CA ASN A 127 -19.72 1.86 25.58
C ASN A 127 -20.22 3.22 25.04
N PHE A 128 -20.06 3.47 23.74
CA PHE A 128 -20.63 4.62 23.04
C PHE A 128 -21.46 4.19 21.83
N THR A 129 -22.35 5.05 21.36
CA THR A 129 -23.13 4.81 20.13
C THR A 129 -22.50 5.52 18.93
N ILE A 130 -22.55 4.89 17.77
CA ILE A 130 -21.87 5.38 16.56
C ILE A 130 -22.85 6.12 15.65
N ARG A 131 -22.45 7.31 15.20
CA ARG A 131 -23.09 8.03 14.11
C ARG A 131 -22.08 8.31 13.00
N TYR A 132 -22.14 7.55 11.91
CA TYR A 132 -21.29 7.81 10.74
C TYR A 132 -21.75 9.06 9.98
N VAL A 133 -20.77 9.86 9.56
CA VAL A 133 -20.96 10.99 8.65
C VAL A 133 -19.90 10.95 7.55
N GLU A 134 -20.30 11.31 6.34
CA GLU A 134 -19.40 11.33 5.19
C GLU A 134 -19.20 12.77 4.69
N PRO A 135 -18.02 13.10 4.15
CA PRO A 135 -17.78 14.40 3.53
C PRO A 135 -18.71 14.66 2.35
N LYS A 136 -19.25 15.87 2.29
CA LYS A 136 -20.04 16.35 1.14
C LYS A 136 -19.18 16.39 -0.14
N ASP A 137 -19.87 16.38 -1.28
CA ASP A 137 -19.29 16.54 -2.62
C ASP A 137 -18.24 15.49 -3.02
N ASN A 138 -18.28 14.30 -2.40
CA ASN A 138 -17.33 13.22 -2.66
C ASN A 138 -15.85 13.66 -2.54
N SER A 139 -15.59 14.62 -1.65
CA SER A 139 -14.27 15.22 -1.44
C SER A 139 -13.27 14.28 -0.74
N LYS A 140 -13.74 13.09 -0.31
CA LYS A 140 -12.95 12.04 0.37
C LYS A 140 -12.13 12.63 1.51
N TRP A 141 -10.81 12.39 1.54
CA TRP A 141 -9.92 12.93 2.57
C TRP A 141 -9.90 14.46 2.62
N GLY A 142 -10.06 15.12 1.48
CA GLY A 142 -9.93 16.56 1.33
C GLY A 142 -8.50 17.09 1.40
N ILE A 143 -8.40 18.41 1.32
CA ILE A 143 -7.13 19.16 1.33
C ILE A 143 -7.06 19.94 2.64
N LEU A 144 -5.96 19.74 3.37
CA LEU A 144 -5.68 20.44 4.60
C LEU A 144 -5.14 21.84 4.29
N GLN A 145 -5.72 22.84 4.92
CA GLN A 145 -5.34 24.25 4.86
C GLN A 145 -5.33 24.84 6.27
N ALA A 146 -4.65 25.97 6.45
CA ALA A 146 -4.59 26.65 7.75
C ALA A 146 -5.99 27.04 8.26
N SER A 147 -6.87 27.45 7.33
CA SER A 147 -8.29 27.66 7.55
C SER A 147 -9.06 27.07 6.38
N ASN A 148 -10.33 26.70 6.61
CA ASN A 148 -11.24 26.21 5.58
C ASN A 148 -10.77 24.95 4.83
N SER A 149 -10.27 23.95 5.57
CA SER A 149 -9.95 22.65 4.97
C SER A 149 -11.18 21.96 4.38
N THR A 150 -10.98 21.14 3.37
CA THR A 150 -12.05 20.40 2.68
C THR A 150 -12.09 18.93 3.10
N GLY A 151 -13.12 18.19 2.70
CA GLY A 151 -13.25 16.75 2.95
C GLY A 151 -13.22 16.35 4.41
N LEU A 152 -12.80 15.11 4.66
CA LEU A 152 -12.75 14.53 6.01
C LEU A 152 -11.86 15.34 6.96
N VAL A 153 -10.69 15.80 6.51
CA VAL A 153 -9.81 16.64 7.35
C VAL A 153 -10.47 17.98 7.70
N GLY A 154 -11.28 18.53 6.80
CA GLY A 154 -12.07 19.74 7.04
C GLY A 154 -13.17 19.57 8.06
N MET A 155 -13.91 18.45 8.00
CA MET A 155 -14.94 18.14 8.99
C MET A 155 -14.33 18.06 10.40
N LEU A 156 -13.16 17.43 10.54
CA LEU A 156 -12.44 17.34 11.81
C LEU A 156 -11.92 18.72 12.27
N GLN A 157 -11.36 19.52 11.36
CA GLN A 157 -10.88 20.87 11.68
C GLN A 157 -12.03 21.78 12.18
N ARG A 158 -13.23 21.64 11.62
CA ARG A 158 -14.43 22.40 11.99
C ARG A 158 -15.22 21.78 13.15
N LYS A 159 -14.75 20.67 13.74
CA LYS A 159 -15.44 19.94 14.82
C LYS A 159 -16.86 19.47 14.45
N GLU A 160 -17.06 19.13 13.18
CA GLU A 160 -18.32 18.54 12.68
C GLU A 160 -18.40 17.03 13.02
N ALA A 161 -17.28 16.42 13.39
CA ALA A 161 -17.16 15.05 13.86
C ALA A 161 -16.15 14.98 15.03
N ASP A 162 -16.36 14.04 15.94
CA ASP A 162 -15.52 13.85 17.14
C ASP A 162 -14.17 13.21 16.78
N PHE A 163 -14.19 12.24 15.88
CA PHE A 163 -13.00 11.68 15.25
C PHE A 163 -13.35 11.11 13.87
N GLY A 164 -12.34 10.69 13.11
CA GLY A 164 -12.56 10.11 11.80
C GLY A 164 -11.52 9.09 11.38
N PHE A 165 -11.92 8.22 10.46
CA PHE A 165 -11.10 7.17 9.87
C PHE A 165 -11.33 7.09 8.35
N GLY A 166 -10.54 6.27 7.66
CA GLY A 166 -10.60 6.13 6.22
C GLY A 166 -9.20 6.09 5.61
N SER A 167 -8.29 5.31 6.19
CA SER A 167 -6.89 5.18 5.72
C SER A 167 -6.18 6.54 5.61
N LEU A 168 -6.26 7.36 6.65
CA LEU A 168 -5.55 8.64 6.73
C LEU A 168 -4.05 8.41 7.00
N GLY A 169 -3.21 8.72 6.03
CA GLY A 169 -1.76 8.74 6.24
C GLY A 169 -1.29 9.82 7.23
N PHE A 170 -0.24 9.49 7.99
CA PHE A 170 0.43 10.37 8.94
C PHE A 170 1.34 11.36 8.22
N SER A 171 1.12 12.66 8.42
CA SER A 171 2.00 13.71 7.90
C SER A 171 2.18 14.82 8.91
N LEU A 172 3.34 15.49 8.88
CA LEU A 172 3.63 16.62 9.75
C LEU A 172 2.60 17.74 9.58
N SER A 173 2.24 18.04 8.33
CA SER A 173 1.20 19.02 7.98
C SER A 173 -0.13 18.74 8.68
N ARG A 174 -0.57 17.47 8.72
CA ARG A 174 -1.81 17.06 9.38
C ARG A 174 -1.69 17.12 10.88
N HIS A 175 -0.55 16.72 11.43
CA HIS A 175 -0.32 16.75 12.88
C HIS A 175 -0.35 18.18 13.45
N THR A 176 -0.09 19.21 12.64
CA THR A 176 -0.19 20.62 13.05
C THR A 176 -1.62 21.03 13.42
N TYR A 177 -2.63 20.46 12.74
CA TYR A 177 -4.04 20.88 12.91
C TYR A 177 -4.94 19.78 13.49
N LEU A 178 -4.52 18.52 13.36
CA LEU A 178 -5.28 17.35 13.77
C LEU A 178 -4.41 16.48 14.67
N LYS A 179 -5.01 15.95 15.74
CA LYS A 179 -4.36 14.98 16.60
C LYS A 179 -4.61 13.57 16.06
N MET A 180 -3.56 12.90 15.65
CA MET A 180 -3.65 11.52 15.15
C MET A 180 -3.63 10.53 16.32
N GLY A 181 -4.39 9.44 16.17
CA GLY A 181 -4.41 8.33 17.12
C GLY A 181 -3.19 7.41 16.99
N ILE A 182 -3.31 6.17 17.47
CA ILE A 182 -2.30 5.14 17.25
C ILE A 182 -2.49 4.57 15.84
N PRO A 183 -1.43 4.47 15.02
CA PRO A 183 -1.54 3.89 13.69
C PRO A 183 -1.96 2.41 13.78
N ASN A 184 -3.06 2.07 13.11
CA ASN A 184 -3.56 0.70 13.02
C ASN A 184 -2.73 -0.17 12.05
N GLN A 185 -2.16 0.46 11.01
CA GLN A 185 -1.37 -0.19 9.97
C GLN A 185 -0.24 0.73 9.52
N MET A 186 0.93 0.13 9.24
CA MET A 186 2.03 0.80 8.59
C MET A 186 2.30 0.12 7.25
N THR A 187 2.36 0.91 6.18
CA THR A 187 2.64 0.45 4.84
C THR A 187 3.55 1.43 4.12
N GLN A 188 4.16 0.99 3.03
CA GLN A 188 4.93 1.84 2.14
C GLN A 188 4.05 2.32 0.99
N MET A 189 4.28 3.56 0.56
CA MET A 189 3.62 4.11 -0.61
C MET A 189 4.12 3.40 -1.87
N ILE A 190 3.25 2.64 -2.53
CA ILE A 190 3.54 1.92 -3.76
C ILE A 190 2.80 2.56 -4.94
N MET A 191 3.39 2.44 -6.14
CA MET A 191 2.74 2.84 -7.38
C MET A 191 2.26 1.61 -8.12
N ALA A 192 0.99 1.62 -8.52
CA ALA A 192 0.44 0.60 -9.38
C ALA A 192 0.78 0.95 -10.84
N ILE A 193 1.33 -0.02 -11.56
CA ILE A 193 1.75 0.13 -12.95
C ILE A 193 0.89 -0.81 -13.80
N PRO A 194 0.37 -0.35 -14.95
CA PRO A 194 -0.40 -1.22 -15.82
C PRO A 194 0.44 -2.43 -16.24
N PRO A 195 -0.14 -3.63 -16.27
CA PRO A 195 0.55 -4.80 -16.76
C PRO A 195 0.92 -4.64 -18.23
N LYS A 196 2.00 -5.28 -18.66
CA LYS A 196 2.36 -5.34 -20.08
C LYS A 196 1.30 -6.05 -20.90
N ARG A 197 1.31 -5.80 -22.21
CA ARG A 197 0.56 -6.64 -23.16
C ARG A 197 1.10 -8.07 -23.10
N PRO A 198 0.22 -9.09 -23.14
CA PRO A 198 0.68 -10.45 -23.31
C PRO A 198 1.38 -10.62 -24.66
N TYR A 199 2.38 -11.49 -24.70
CA TYR A 199 3.03 -11.88 -25.97
C TYR A 199 2.04 -12.63 -26.87
N THR A 200 2.12 -12.36 -28.16
CA THR A 200 1.42 -13.14 -29.19
C THR A 200 2.01 -14.54 -29.31
N SER A 201 1.27 -15.48 -29.90
CA SER A 201 1.73 -16.87 -30.06
C SER A 201 3.05 -16.99 -30.83
N LEU A 202 3.29 -16.11 -31.82
CA LEU A 202 4.53 -16.10 -32.59
C LEU A 202 5.70 -15.49 -31.80
N GLU A 203 5.46 -14.42 -31.04
CA GLU A 203 6.49 -13.82 -30.19
C GLU A 203 7.00 -14.82 -29.14
N LYS A 204 6.10 -15.66 -28.61
CA LYS A 204 6.48 -16.73 -27.66
C LYS A 204 7.42 -17.77 -28.27
N LEU A 205 7.34 -18.03 -29.58
CA LEU A 205 8.17 -19.03 -30.26
C LEU A 205 9.66 -18.63 -30.29
N PHE A 206 9.95 -17.32 -30.37
CA PHE A 206 11.32 -16.79 -30.44
C PHE A 206 11.88 -16.37 -29.08
N GLN A 207 11.06 -16.35 -28.04
CA GLN A 207 11.44 -15.97 -26.68
C GLN A 207 12.40 -16.91 -25.92
N PRO A 208 12.53 -18.23 -26.22
CA PRO A 208 13.38 -19.12 -25.45
C PRO A 208 14.88 -18.76 -25.47
N PHE A 209 15.34 -18.12 -26.54
CA PHE A 209 16.73 -17.67 -26.68
C PHE A 209 16.78 -16.15 -26.85
N THR A 210 17.88 -15.54 -26.37
CA THR A 210 18.17 -14.14 -26.65
C THR A 210 18.50 -13.94 -28.13
N VAL A 211 18.39 -12.70 -28.62
CA VAL A 211 18.76 -12.35 -30.00
C VAL A 211 20.20 -12.76 -30.30
N ASP A 212 21.12 -12.52 -29.36
CA ASP A 212 22.53 -12.91 -29.49
C ASP A 212 22.71 -14.43 -29.61
N ALA A 213 21.95 -15.21 -28.83
CA ALA A 213 22.00 -16.67 -28.90
C ALA A 213 21.45 -17.17 -30.25
N TRP A 214 20.36 -16.58 -30.77
CA TRP A 214 19.85 -16.89 -32.10
C TRP A 214 20.88 -16.58 -33.19
N LEU A 215 21.59 -15.45 -33.10
CA LEU A 215 22.66 -15.09 -34.04
C LEU A 215 23.83 -16.09 -33.96
N CYS A 216 24.26 -16.48 -32.76
CA CYS A 216 25.30 -17.49 -32.57
C CYS A 216 24.90 -18.85 -33.15
N ILE A 217 23.65 -19.29 -32.95
CA ILE A 217 23.12 -20.54 -33.51
C ILE A 217 23.10 -20.48 -35.04
N ALA A 218 22.58 -19.39 -35.62
CA ALA A 218 22.50 -19.20 -37.06
C ALA A 218 23.89 -19.17 -37.71
N LEU A 219 24.83 -18.43 -37.13
CA LEU A 219 26.21 -18.36 -37.61
C LEU A 219 26.91 -19.71 -37.46
N GLY A 220 26.75 -20.38 -36.32
CA GLY A 220 27.32 -21.70 -36.06
C GLY A 220 26.85 -22.72 -37.10
N TYR A 221 25.55 -22.80 -37.36
CA TYR A 221 25.02 -23.72 -38.37
C TYR A 221 25.38 -23.34 -39.80
N ALA A 222 25.53 -22.05 -40.11
CA ALA A 222 26.07 -21.63 -41.40
C ALA A 222 27.52 -22.14 -41.59
N VAL A 223 28.38 -22.02 -40.56
CA VAL A 223 29.75 -22.56 -40.60
C VAL A 223 29.74 -24.08 -40.74
N PHE A 224 28.94 -24.81 -39.97
CA PHE A 224 28.77 -26.26 -40.13
C PHE A 224 28.34 -26.65 -41.55
N GLY A 225 27.41 -25.90 -42.13
CA GLY A 225 26.96 -26.07 -43.52
C GLY A 225 28.08 -25.86 -44.53
N LEU A 226 28.85 -24.77 -44.40
CA LEU A 226 29.98 -24.45 -45.28
C LEU A 226 31.09 -25.51 -45.20
N VAL A 227 31.43 -25.96 -43.99
CA VAL A 227 32.44 -27.02 -43.78
C VAL A 227 31.97 -28.33 -44.40
N THR A 228 30.70 -28.71 -44.21
CA THR A 228 30.14 -29.93 -44.81
C THR A 228 30.16 -29.85 -46.34
N MET A 229 29.82 -28.71 -46.92
CA MET A 229 29.90 -28.47 -48.37
C MET A 229 31.33 -28.60 -48.89
N ALA A 230 32.32 -28.06 -48.16
CA ALA A 230 33.73 -28.17 -48.51
C ALA A 230 34.21 -29.63 -48.46
N LEU A 231 33.88 -30.36 -47.38
CA LEU A 231 34.23 -31.77 -47.21
C LEU A 231 33.63 -32.65 -48.33
N VAL A 232 32.39 -32.41 -48.72
CA VAL A 232 31.74 -33.14 -49.83
C VAL A 232 32.37 -32.80 -51.18
N LYS A 233 32.76 -31.53 -51.42
CA LYS A 233 33.45 -31.13 -52.67
C LYS A 233 34.84 -31.76 -52.79
N LEU A 234 35.60 -31.81 -51.69
CA LEU A 234 36.96 -32.38 -51.66
C LEU A 234 36.96 -33.91 -51.85
N ASN A 235 35.94 -34.60 -51.30
CA ASN A 235 35.82 -36.07 -51.37
C ASN A 235 34.91 -36.56 -52.52
N ARG A 236 34.69 -35.75 -53.56
CA ARG A 236 33.80 -36.06 -54.71
C ARG A 236 34.11 -37.38 -55.43
N GLY A 237 35.34 -37.89 -55.33
CA GLY A 237 35.76 -39.15 -55.96
C GLY A 237 35.31 -40.43 -55.22
N THR A 238 34.95 -40.34 -53.93
CA THR A 238 34.81 -41.53 -53.06
C THR A 238 33.36 -41.77 -52.60
N ILE A 239 32.47 -40.79 -52.79
CA ILE A 239 31.12 -40.77 -52.21
C ILE A 239 30.09 -40.96 -53.33
N ARG A 240 29.57 -42.18 -53.47
CA ARG A 240 28.54 -42.56 -54.46
C ARG A 240 27.16 -42.83 -53.82
N ASP A 241 26.98 -42.42 -52.56
CA ASP A 241 25.72 -42.58 -51.83
C ASP A 241 24.72 -41.46 -52.17
N GLU A 242 23.51 -41.83 -52.58
CA GLU A 242 22.43 -40.90 -52.97
C GLU A 242 22.05 -39.89 -51.88
N HIS A 243 22.24 -40.25 -50.60
CA HIS A 243 21.92 -39.40 -49.44
C HIS A 243 22.90 -38.21 -49.27
N LEU A 244 24.10 -38.26 -49.87
CA LEU A 244 25.07 -37.16 -49.85
C LEU A 244 24.93 -36.22 -51.06
N ARG A 245 23.93 -36.44 -51.93
CA ARG A 245 23.69 -35.58 -53.10
C ARG A 245 23.28 -34.16 -52.70
N ASN A 246 22.56 -34.00 -51.58
CA ASN A 246 22.15 -32.72 -51.01
C ASN A 246 22.59 -32.62 -49.52
N PRO A 247 23.85 -32.25 -49.23
CA PRO A 247 24.37 -32.25 -47.85
C PRO A 247 23.67 -31.24 -46.93
N LEU A 248 23.18 -30.10 -47.46
CA LEU A 248 22.41 -29.13 -46.67
C LEU A 248 21.05 -29.69 -46.23
N TYR A 249 20.40 -30.49 -47.09
CA TYR A 249 19.16 -31.17 -46.74
C TYR A 249 19.39 -32.22 -45.66
N LEU A 250 20.50 -32.96 -45.72
CA LEU A 250 20.88 -33.90 -44.68
C LEU A 250 21.11 -33.20 -43.33
N LEU A 251 21.79 -32.04 -43.31
CA LEU A 251 21.97 -31.25 -42.09
C LEU A 251 20.63 -30.74 -41.54
N TRP A 252 19.71 -30.33 -42.40
CA TRP A 252 18.35 -29.94 -42.00
C TRP A 252 17.57 -31.09 -41.37
N VAL A 253 17.61 -32.29 -41.97
CA VAL A 253 16.97 -33.49 -41.42
C VAL A 253 17.56 -33.84 -40.06
N LEU A 254 18.89 -33.79 -39.92
CA LEU A 254 19.57 -34.05 -38.65
C LEU A 254 19.25 -33.00 -37.57
N LEU A 255 19.14 -31.72 -37.95
CA LEU A 255 18.72 -30.65 -37.04
C LEU A 255 17.30 -30.88 -36.49
N MET A 256 16.39 -31.38 -37.33
CA MET A 256 15.05 -31.77 -36.90
C MET A 256 15.01 -33.10 -36.12
N GLY A 257 16.16 -33.79 -36.00
CA GLY A 257 16.30 -35.06 -35.30
C GLY A 257 15.89 -36.28 -36.11
N GLY A 258 15.86 -36.16 -37.44
CA GLY A 258 15.68 -37.28 -38.35
C GLY A 258 16.92 -38.19 -38.39
N SER A 259 16.77 -39.36 -39.02
CA SER A 259 17.85 -40.33 -39.16
C SER A 259 18.88 -39.91 -40.21
N GLY A 260 20.16 -40.14 -39.92
CA GLY A 260 21.27 -39.91 -40.84
C GLY A 260 21.61 -41.14 -41.68
N ALA A 261 22.25 -40.92 -42.84
CA ALA A 261 22.83 -41.99 -43.63
C ALA A 261 23.98 -42.70 -42.86
N ARG A 262 24.28 -43.95 -43.24
CA ARG A 262 25.40 -44.70 -42.64
C ARG A 262 26.73 -44.09 -43.09
N PHE A 263 27.37 -43.34 -42.20
CA PHE A 263 28.70 -42.80 -42.46
C PHE A 263 29.79 -43.86 -42.24
N ARG A 264 30.78 -43.91 -43.13
CA ARG A 264 31.98 -44.77 -43.00
C ARG A 264 32.83 -44.35 -41.78
N LEU A 265 33.74 -45.21 -41.34
CA LEU A 265 34.63 -45.06 -40.18
C LEU A 265 35.74 -44.00 -40.39
N ASP A 266 35.37 -42.78 -40.79
CA ASP A 266 36.31 -41.69 -41.11
C ASP A 266 36.12 -40.47 -40.20
N SER A 267 37.04 -39.50 -40.28
CA SER A 267 36.97 -38.21 -39.55
C SER A 267 35.67 -37.42 -39.79
N THR A 268 35.00 -37.65 -40.93
CA THR A 268 33.69 -37.06 -41.24
C THR A 268 32.59 -37.57 -40.31
N ARG A 269 32.68 -38.82 -39.84
CA ARG A 269 31.71 -39.39 -38.89
C ARG A 269 31.82 -38.73 -37.53
N LEU A 270 33.03 -38.47 -37.04
CA LEU A 270 33.22 -37.76 -35.77
C LEU A 270 32.65 -36.34 -35.84
N PHE A 271 32.85 -35.65 -36.96
CA PHE A 271 32.28 -34.32 -37.23
C PHE A 271 30.73 -34.35 -37.24
N MET A 272 30.12 -35.33 -37.93
CA MET A 272 28.67 -35.49 -37.97
C MET A 272 28.08 -35.91 -36.63
N ILE A 273 28.76 -36.75 -35.85
CA ILE A 273 28.36 -37.09 -34.47
C ILE A 273 28.38 -35.83 -33.59
N GLY A 274 29.42 -34.99 -33.71
CA GLY A 274 29.48 -33.71 -33.01
C GLY A 274 28.31 -32.79 -33.37
N PHE A 275 27.94 -32.73 -34.65
CA PHE A 275 26.76 -31.99 -35.10
C PHE A 275 25.45 -32.55 -34.51
N VAL A 276 25.26 -33.88 -34.52
CA VAL A 276 24.08 -34.53 -33.93
C VAL A 276 23.99 -34.26 -32.41
N LEU A 277 25.10 -34.34 -31.69
CA LEU A 277 25.14 -34.02 -30.25
C LEU A 277 24.81 -32.54 -30.00
N ASN A 278 25.37 -31.63 -30.79
CA ASN A 278 25.07 -30.20 -30.67
C ASN A 278 23.59 -29.89 -30.95
N THR A 279 23.04 -30.41 -32.05
CA THR A 279 21.62 -30.22 -32.41
C THR A 279 20.68 -30.82 -31.36
N LEU A 280 21.05 -31.97 -30.76
CA LEU A 280 20.32 -32.54 -29.63
C LEU A 280 20.28 -31.56 -28.44
N VAL A 281 21.42 -31.00 -28.05
CA VAL A 281 21.52 -30.03 -26.93
C VAL A 281 20.72 -28.75 -27.22
N ILE A 282 20.87 -28.16 -28.41
CA ILE A 282 20.13 -26.93 -28.75
C ILE A 282 18.63 -27.17 -28.77
N ARG A 283 18.18 -28.32 -29.31
CA ARG A 283 16.76 -28.67 -29.34
C ARG A 283 16.19 -28.90 -27.93
N THR A 284 16.90 -29.59 -27.06
CA THR A 284 16.42 -29.81 -25.68
C THR A 284 16.35 -28.51 -24.90
N LEU A 285 17.35 -27.63 -25.05
CA LEU A 285 17.33 -26.28 -24.45
C LEU A 285 16.17 -25.45 -24.98
N TYR A 286 15.92 -25.49 -26.29
CA TYR A 286 14.80 -24.78 -26.90
C TYR A 286 13.44 -25.29 -26.36
N GLN A 287 13.24 -26.61 -26.33
CA GLN A 287 12.02 -27.22 -25.81
C GLN A 287 11.80 -26.89 -24.33
N ALA A 288 12.85 -26.96 -23.51
CA ALA A 288 12.79 -26.61 -22.09
C ALA A 288 12.43 -25.13 -21.88
N GLY A 289 13.11 -24.23 -22.60
CA GLY A 289 12.83 -22.79 -22.54
C GLY A 289 11.43 -22.44 -23.02
N MET A 290 10.97 -23.06 -24.11
CA MET A 290 9.63 -22.86 -24.64
C MET A 290 8.56 -23.33 -23.66
N PHE A 291 8.72 -24.50 -23.04
CA PHE A 291 7.80 -25.01 -22.03
C PHE A 291 7.63 -24.03 -20.86
N GLN A 292 8.75 -23.49 -20.35
CA GLN A 292 8.74 -22.48 -19.29
C GLN A 292 7.98 -21.21 -19.71
N LYS A 293 8.19 -20.72 -20.94
CA LYS A 293 7.55 -19.49 -21.43
C LYS A 293 6.06 -19.67 -21.73
N LEU A 294 5.62 -20.86 -22.13
CA LEU A 294 4.20 -21.17 -22.33
C LEU A 294 3.43 -21.25 -21.00
N GLN A 295 4.06 -21.76 -19.95
CA GLN A 295 3.45 -21.85 -18.61
C GLN A 295 3.46 -20.54 -17.84
N SER A 296 4.47 -19.69 -18.09
CA SER A 296 4.60 -18.44 -17.37
C SER A 296 3.47 -17.46 -17.73
N SER A 297 2.56 -17.21 -16.79
CA SER A 297 1.66 -16.05 -16.79
C SER A 297 2.42 -14.72 -16.58
N ALA A 298 3.73 -14.81 -16.31
CA ALA A 298 4.66 -13.71 -16.04
C ALA A 298 4.86 -12.72 -17.20
N SER A 299 4.19 -12.87 -18.36
CA SER A 299 4.29 -11.91 -19.47
C SER A 299 3.67 -10.54 -19.18
N LEU A 300 3.02 -10.38 -18.02
CA LEU A 300 2.33 -9.16 -17.61
C LEU A 300 3.19 -8.23 -16.74
N ALA A 301 4.35 -8.68 -16.24
CA ALA A 301 5.21 -7.86 -15.40
C ALA A 301 5.80 -6.67 -16.21
N SER A 302 5.59 -5.45 -15.71
CA SER A 302 6.14 -4.23 -16.30
C SER A 302 7.65 -4.13 -16.07
N ASP A 303 8.37 -3.51 -17.01
CA ASP A 303 9.80 -3.21 -16.84
C ASP A 303 10.02 -1.96 -15.96
N LEU A 304 8.93 -1.28 -15.60
CA LEU A 304 8.95 0.00 -14.90
C LEU A 304 9.08 -0.18 -13.38
N ASN A 305 10.06 -0.94 -12.91
CA ASN A 305 10.19 -1.25 -11.48
C ASN A 305 10.78 -0.10 -10.64
N THR A 306 11.24 0.99 -11.28
CA THR A 306 11.85 2.15 -10.60
C THR A 306 11.26 3.46 -11.10
N LEU A 307 11.26 4.49 -10.24
CA LEU A 307 10.83 5.84 -10.62
C LEU A 307 11.63 6.39 -11.81
N ASP A 308 12.93 6.08 -11.88
CA ASP A 308 13.77 6.51 -13.00
C ASP A 308 13.35 5.86 -14.32
N ALA A 309 12.94 4.58 -14.29
CA ALA A 309 12.40 3.90 -15.46
C ALA A 309 11.06 4.50 -15.90
N ILE A 310 10.18 4.85 -14.94
CA ILE A 310 8.89 5.51 -15.21
C ILE A 310 9.11 6.89 -15.85
N ASN A 311 10.01 7.68 -15.28
CA ASN A 311 10.36 9.01 -15.81
C ASN A 311 10.98 8.92 -17.21
N LYS A 312 11.89 7.96 -17.43
CA LYS A 312 12.50 7.72 -18.75
C LYS A 312 11.46 7.27 -19.78
N ALA A 313 10.43 6.54 -19.36
CA ALA A 313 9.33 6.13 -20.23
C ALA A 313 8.33 7.27 -20.52
N GLY A 314 8.41 8.40 -19.83
CA GLY A 314 7.54 9.57 -20.05
C GLY A 314 6.07 9.31 -19.68
N VAL A 315 5.81 8.40 -18.74
CA VAL A 315 4.44 8.05 -18.32
C VAL A 315 3.95 9.04 -17.26
N TYR A 316 2.66 9.38 -17.31
CA TYR A 316 2.03 10.29 -16.34
C TYR A 316 1.77 9.60 -14.99
N TYR A 317 2.02 10.33 -13.91
CA TYR A 317 1.65 9.93 -12.56
C TYR A 317 0.20 10.33 -12.28
N ASN A 318 -0.65 9.36 -11.93
CA ASN A 318 -1.99 9.63 -11.45
C ASN A 318 -2.05 9.40 -9.94
N MET A 319 -2.26 10.47 -9.17
CA MET A 319 -2.30 10.44 -7.71
C MET A 319 -3.46 11.28 -7.19
N PHE A 320 -4.04 10.86 -6.06
CA PHE A 320 -4.95 11.73 -5.33
C PHE A 320 -4.20 12.96 -4.81
N ARG A 321 -4.81 14.15 -4.89
CA ARG A 321 -4.22 15.39 -4.36
C ARG A 321 -3.80 15.27 -2.89
N ALA A 322 -4.58 14.54 -2.10
CA ALA A 322 -4.27 14.27 -0.69
C ALA A 322 -3.00 13.42 -0.48
N SER A 323 -2.57 12.66 -1.49
CA SER A 323 -1.38 11.81 -1.44
C SER A 323 -0.11 12.52 -1.94
N LEU A 324 -0.25 13.60 -2.74
CA LEU A 324 0.90 14.36 -3.26
C LEU A 324 1.83 14.89 -2.17
N GLN A 325 1.28 15.21 -0.99
CA GLN A 325 2.08 15.67 0.15
C GLN A 325 3.16 14.67 0.60
N PHE A 326 2.99 13.37 0.34
CA PHE A 326 3.97 12.34 0.71
C PHE A 326 5.12 12.23 -0.28
N TYR A 327 4.98 12.84 -1.45
CA TYR A 327 5.99 12.85 -2.51
C TYR A 327 6.63 14.22 -2.73
N LYS A 328 6.21 15.25 -1.99
CA LYS A 328 6.66 16.64 -2.17
C LYS A 328 8.18 16.79 -2.07
N ASP A 329 8.82 16.00 -1.22
CA ASP A 329 10.27 16.04 -1.00
C ASP A 329 11.04 15.11 -1.95
N ASN A 330 10.34 14.37 -2.82
CA ASN A 330 10.95 13.44 -3.76
C ASN A 330 11.12 14.09 -5.14
N PRO A 331 12.35 14.45 -5.56
CA PRO A 331 12.58 15.13 -6.84
C PRO A 331 12.29 14.25 -8.06
N LYS A 332 12.10 12.93 -7.87
CA LYS A 332 11.80 12.00 -8.96
C LYS A 332 10.32 11.93 -9.30
N VAL A 333 9.44 12.48 -8.47
CA VAL A 333 8.00 12.53 -8.73
C VAL A 333 7.65 13.99 -9.03
N PRO A 334 7.22 14.30 -10.27
CA PRO A 334 6.91 15.67 -10.69
C PRO A 334 5.65 16.26 -10.04
#